data_AF-A0A3L7J7Y0-F1
#
_entry.id   AF-A0A3L7J7Y0-F1
#
_cell.length_a   1.000
_cell.length_b   1.000
_cell.length_c   1.000
_cell.angle_alpha   90.00
_cell.angle_beta   90.00
_cell.angle_gamma   90.00
#
_symmetry.space_group_name_H-M   'P 1'
#
loop_
_entity.id
_entity.type
_entity.pdbx_description
1 polymer ?
#
loop_
_entity_poly.entity_id
_entity_poly.type
_entity_poly.pdbx_seq_one_letter_code
_entity_poly.pdbx_strand_id
1 'polypeptide(L)'
;MDTDHMKNEHNSHQRPQQQITRSYGEWLESYVAAGYEPTLLTFMFREIAGSRSRQMQEMESIITKVYASFTTRVHRHPPKDLTKRALWIGCADWPVPKSLSKKDHFRNILSNDGLHYHVVSLTPMRRRFPKATVEEHLFDNQGVYAPPNEPLLQLHARSIEEEDVAKATRYAMKSLDRNRVESGYTLVLPLSSSEVSYWNEKLTMKPGMMNRKQARIVRREDLKEQSRLGRPVRSN
;
A
#
# COMPACT_ATOMS: atom_id res chain seq x y z
N MET A 1 17.99 28.12 41.00
CA MET A 1 17.27 28.16 39.72
C MET A 1 18.06 27.28 38.78
N ASP A 2 17.53 26.10 38.45
CA ASP A 2 18.00 25.30 37.31
C ASP A 2 16.87 24.34 36.92
N THR A 3 16.01 24.84 36.02
CA THR A 3 14.89 24.12 35.43
C THR A 3 15.32 23.51 34.10
N ASP A 4 16.23 22.53 34.15
CA ASP A 4 16.74 21.89 32.93
C ASP A 4 16.60 20.35 32.94
N HIS A 5 15.60 19.83 33.66
CA HIS A 5 15.33 18.40 33.77
C HIS A 5 13.91 17.97 33.37
N MET A 6 13.15 18.77 32.63
CA MET A 6 11.80 18.38 32.18
C MET A 6 11.58 18.54 30.68
N LYS A 7 12.27 17.73 29.86
CA LYS A 7 11.83 17.42 28.49
C LYS A 7 12.27 16.03 28.04
N ASN A 8 11.83 14.95 28.72
CA ASN A 8 11.94 13.62 28.11
C ASN A 8 10.96 12.54 28.60
N GLU A 9 9.70 12.91 28.92
CA GLU A 9 8.70 11.92 29.36
C GLU A 9 7.34 12.08 28.65
N HIS A 10 7.29 11.95 27.33
CA HIS A 10 6.02 11.92 26.59
C HIS A 10 5.85 10.74 25.60
N ASN A 11 6.63 9.66 25.74
CA ASN A 11 6.62 8.58 24.75
C ASN A 11 6.30 7.16 25.29
N SER A 12 5.50 7.03 26.37
CA SER A 12 5.32 5.73 27.04
C SER A 12 4.07 4.91 26.67
N HIS A 13 3.17 5.34 25.77
CA HIS A 13 1.93 4.57 25.49
C HIS A 13 1.45 4.60 24.02
N GLN A 14 2.34 4.62 23.03
CA GLN A 14 1.93 4.41 21.63
C GLN A 14 1.82 2.90 21.33
N ARG A 15 0.71 2.48 20.71
CA ARG A 15 0.53 1.08 20.28
C ARG A 15 1.58 0.71 19.23
N PRO A 16 2.04 -0.54 19.13
CA PRO A 16 3.05 -0.94 18.12
C PRO A 16 2.70 -0.52 16.68
N GLN A 17 1.42 -0.57 16.30
CA GLN A 17 0.94 -0.16 14.97
C GLN A 17 1.08 1.35 14.72
N GLN A 18 0.91 2.17 15.76
CA GLN A 18 1.12 3.62 15.70
C GLN A 18 2.58 3.95 15.51
N GLN A 19 3.47 3.20 16.19
CA GLN A 19 4.91 3.35 16.03
C GLN A 19 5.36 2.98 14.63
N ILE A 20 4.82 1.90 14.04
CA ILE A 20 5.10 1.50 12.65
C ILE A 20 4.63 2.59 11.67
N THR A 21 3.39 3.06 11.80
CA THR A 21 2.84 4.09 10.91
C THR A 21 3.64 5.39 11.01
N ARG A 22 4.07 5.76 12.22
CA ARG A 22 4.96 6.90 12.45
C ARG A 22 6.32 6.70 11.78
N SER A 23 6.94 5.54 11.95
CA SER A 23 8.24 5.22 11.33
C SER A 23 8.18 5.29 9.81
N TYR A 24 7.06 4.85 9.21
CA TYR A 24 6.82 5.05 7.78
C TYR A 24 6.69 6.52 7.40
N GLY A 25 5.99 7.33 8.20
CA GLY A 25 5.91 8.78 7.98
C GLY A 25 7.30 9.43 7.97
N GLU A 26 8.11 9.17 9.00
CA GLU A 26 9.48 9.69 9.11
C GLU A 26 10.37 9.22 7.93
N TRP A 27 10.20 7.97 7.48
CA TRP A 27 10.92 7.48 6.31
C TRP A 27 10.51 8.21 5.02
N LEU A 28 9.22 8.45 4.83
CA LEU A 28 8.71 9.16 3.64
C LEU A 28 9.14 10.63 3.62
N GLU A 29 9.17 11.30 4.77
CA GLU A 29 9.70 12.66 4.90
C GLU A 29 11.15 12.75 4.41
N SER A 30 11.98 11.73 4.67
CA SER A 30 13.37 11.69 4.18
C SER A 30 13.49 11.68 2.66
N TYR A 31 12.54 11.06 1.96
CA TYR A 31 12.47 11.06 0.49
C TYR A 31 11.99 12.41 -0.06
N VAL A 32 11.02 13.03 0.61
CA VAL A 32 10.54 14.37 0.24
C VAL A 32 11.66 15.39 0.39
N ALA A 33 12.42 15.33 1.49
CA ALA A 33 13.64 16.13 1.68
C ALA A 33 14.71 15.85 0.59
N ALA A 34 14.72 14.66 -0.01
CA ALA A 34 15.58 14.31 -1.15
C ALA A 34 15.00 14.76 -2.52
N GLY A 35 13.91 15.54 -2.53
CA GLY A 35 13.29 16.10 -3.73
C GLY A 35 12.36 15.13 -4.45
N TYR A 36 11.70 14.21 -3.73
CA TYR A 36 10.62 13.40 -4.30
C TYR A 36 9.28 14.12 -4.14
N GLU A 37 8.43 14.07 -5.16
CA GLU A 37 7.07 14.59 -5.14
C GLU A 37 6.13 13.61 -4.43
N PRO A 38 5.49 14.00 -3.32
CA PRO A 38 4.51 13.17 -2.63
C PRO A 38 3.11 13.31 -3.24
N THR A 39 2.44 12.17 -3.43
CA THR A 39 1.09 12.09 -3.99
C THR A 39 0.29 11.01 -3.26
N LEU A 40 -0.94 11.33 -2.84
CA LEU A 40 -1.88 10.36 -2.32
C LEU A 40 -2.63 9.72 -3.49
N LEU A 41 -2.48 8.42 -3.64
CA LEU A 41 -3.21 7.61 -4.60
C LEU A 41 -4.34 6.86 -3.89
N THR A 42 -5.51 6.86 -4.50
CA THR A 42 -6.67 6.09 -4.06
C THR A 42 -7.10 5.19 -5.22
N PHE A 43 -6.95 3.89 -5.02
CA PHE A 43 -7.41 2.86 -5.94
C PHE A 43 -8.84 2.49 -5.57
N MET A 44 -9.77 2.78 -6.47
CA MET A 44 -11.18 2.41 -6.34
C MET A 44 -11.43 1.20 -7.22
N PHE A 45 -11.79 0.08 -6.59
CA PHE A 45 -12.08 -1.16 -7.27
C PHE A 45 -13.58 -1.33 -7.51
N ARG A 46 -13.93 -2.03 -8.58
CA ARG A 46 -15.22 -2.70 -8.71
C ARG A 46 -15.31 -3.80 -7.66
N GLU A 47 -16.51 -4.33 -7.46
CA GLU A 47 -16.69 -5.50 -6.59
C GLU A 47 -15.79 -6.66 -7.07
N ILE A 48 -14.92 -7.14 -6.18
CA ILE A 48 -14.07 -8.31 -6.44
C ILE A 48 -14.71 -9.49 -5.73
N ALA A 49 -15.10 -10.53 -6.47
CA ALA A 49 -15.72 -11.72 -5.88
C ALA A 49 -14.71 -12.59 -5.10
N GLY A 50 -15.16 -13.20 -4.02
CA GLY A 50 -14.43 -14.22 -3.27
C GLY A 50 -14.12 -13.84 -1.83
N SER A 51 -13.23 -14.62 -1.21
CA SER A 51 -12.83 -14.38 0.18
C SER A 51 -12.02 -13.09 0.33
N ARG A 52 -12.03 -12.48 1.53
CA ARG A 52 -11.26 -11.27 1.84
C ARG A 52 -9.77 -11.38 1.47
N SER A 53 -9.16 -12.54 1.72
CA SER A 53 -7.76 -12.79 1.36
C SER A 53 -7.54 -12.80 -0.15
N ARG A 54 -8.47 -13.41 -0.91
CA ARG A 54 -8.43 -13.40 -2.38
C ARG A 54 -8.64 -12.00 -2.94
N GLN A 55 -9.59 -11.25 -2.42
CA GLN A 55 -9.84 -9.86 -2.79
C GLN A 55 -8.58 -9.00 -2.58
N MET A 56 -7.90 -9.16 -1.44
CA MET A 56 -6.65 -8.47 -1.16
C MET A 56 -5.54 -8.80 -2.17
N GLN A 57 -5.31 -10.09 -2.42
CA GLN A 57 -4.29 -10.52 -3.37
C GLN A 57 -4.55 -9.97 -4.77
N GLU A 58 -5.82 -9.94 -5.18
CA GLU A 58 -6.22 -9.36 -6.46
C GLU A 58 -5.94 -7.85 -6.51
N MET A 59 -6.30 -7.10 -5.47
CA MET A 59 -5.99 -5.67 -5.39
C MET A 59 -4.48 -5.40 -5.45
N GLU A 60 -3.68 -6.09 -4.65
CA GLU A 60 -2.23 -5.93 -4.62
C GLU A 60 -1.59 -6.28 -5.96
N SER A 61 -2.07 -7.34 -6.62
CA SER A 61 -1.67 -7.72 -7.97
C SER A 61 -1.96 -6.62 -8.99
N ILE A 62 -3.16 -6.03 -8.94
CA ILE A 62 -3.54 -4.92 -9.82
C ILE A 62 -2.69 -3.68 -9.54
N ILE A 63 -2.52 -3.29 -8.27
CA ILE A 63 -1.70 -2.14 -7.88
C ILE A 63 -0.25 -2.33 -8.35
N THR A 64 0.29 -3.55 -8.24
CA THR A 64 1.64 -3.88 -8.71
C THR A 64 1.76 -3.73 -10.23
N LYS A 65 0.74 -4.15 -11.01
CA LYS A 65 0.70 -3.94 -12.47
C LYS A 65 0.64 -2.45 -12.82
N VAL A 66 -0.18 -1.69 -12.09
CA VAL A 66 -0.28 -0.23 -12.26
C VAL A 66 1.05 0.45 -11.95
N TYR A 67 1.72 0.05 -10.86
CA TYR A 67 3.05 0.54 -10.50
C TYR A 67 4.09 0.24 -11.59
N ALA A 68 4.09 -0.96 -12.17
CA ALA A 68 4.99 -1.31 -13.26
C ALA A 68 4.74 -0.42 -14.49
N SER A 69 3.47 -0.24 -14.85
CA SER A 69 3.04 0.66 -15.93
C SER A 69 3.47 2.12 -15.67
N PHE A 70 3.29 2.60 -14.44
CA PHE A 70 3.70 3.93 -13.99
C PHE A 70 5.22 4.10 -14.04
N THR A 71 5.98 3.11 -13.56
CA THR A 71 7.45 3.14 -13.54
C THR A 71 8.04 3.35 -14.94
N THR A 72 7.51 2.67 -15.96
CA THR A 72 7.94 2.84 -17.37
C THR A 72 7.55 4.17 -18.00
N ARG A 73 6.61 4.88 -17.38
CA ARG A 73 6.16 6.22 -17.80
C ARG A 73 6.88 7.32 -17.05
N VAL A 74 7.27 7.10 -15.80
CA VAL A 74 8.16 7.99 -15.05
C VAL A 74 9.58 7.94 -15.61
N HIS A 75 10.10 6.74 -15.90
CA HIS A 75 11.47 6.55 -16.37
C HIS A 75 11.50 5.96 -17.78
N ARG A 76 12.30 6.57 -18.68
CA ARG A 76 12.54 6.01 -20.02
C ARG A 76 13.29 4.69 -19.95
N HIS A 77 14.26 4.63 -19.04
CA HIS A 77 15.01 3.44 -18.68
C HIS A 77 14.99 3.34 -17.15
N PRO A 78 14.05 2.57 -16.58
CA PRO A 78 13.94 2.43 -15.14
C PRO A 78 15.27 2.01 -14.51
N PRO A 79 15.79 2.74 -13.50
CA PRO A 79 17.07 2.41 -12.90
C PRO A 79 17.04 1.00 -12.29
N LYS A 80 18.14 0.26 -12.39
CA LYS A 80 18.27 -1.03 -11.70
C LYS A 80 18.26 -0.86 -10.18
N ASP A 81 18.80 0.26 -9.72
CA ASP A 81 18.74 0.70 -8.34
C ASP A 81 17.29 1.07 -7.97
N LEU A 82 16.70 0.24 -7.11
CA LEU A 82 15.32 0.39 -6.65
C LEU A 82 15.12 1.68 -5.84
N THR A 83 16.16 2.17 -5.18
CA THR A 83 16.09 3.40 -4.35
C THR A 83 15.85 4.66 -5.18
N LYS A 84 16.11 4.59 -6.49
CA LYS A 84 15.92 5.70 -7.45
C LYS A 84 14.58 5.65 -8.19
N ARG A 85 13.73 4.67 -7.88
CA ARG A 85 12.39 4.53 -8.45
C ARG A 85 11.37 5.24 -7.56
N ALA A 86 10.16 5.41 -8.08
CA ALA A 86 9.05 5.84 -7.24
C ALA A 86 8.82 4.83 -6.09
N LEU A 87 8.62 5.33 -4.87
CA LEU A 87 8.30 4.52 -3.69
C LEU A 87 6.80 4.60 -3.44
N TRP A 88 6.10 3.48 -3.44
CA TRP A 88 4.68 3.41 -3.09
C TRP A 88 4.51 2.62 -1.81
N ILE A 89 3.80 3.18 -0.85
CA ILE A 89 3.41 2.47 0.38
C ILE A 89 1.93 2.66 0.65
N GLY A 90 1.22 1.58 0.94
CA GLY A 90 -0.21 1.68 1.19
C GLY A 90 -0.82 0.50 1.90
N CYS A 91 -2.10 0.64 2.17
CA CYS A 91 -2.93 -0.38 2.80
C CYS A 91 -4.37 -0.30 2.26
N ALA A 92 -5.07 -1.44 2.29
CA ALA A 92 -6.50 -1.47 2.02
C ALA A 92 -7.30 -0.71 3.09
N ASP A 93 -8.24 0.14 2.67
CA ASP A 93 -9.30 0.71 3.48
C ASP A 93 -10.56 -0.13 3.28
N TRP A 94 -10.92 -0.88 4.31
CA TRP A 94 -12.14 -1.69 4.30
C TRP A 94 -13.30 -0.84 4.82
N PRO A 95 -14.47 -0.89 4.17
CA PRO A 95 -15.63 -0.14 4.63
C PRO A 95 -16.00 -0.61 6.03
N VAL A 96 -16.28 0.36 6.89
CA VAL A 96 -16.87 0.08 8.20
C VAL A 96 -18.35 -0.17 7.95
N PRO A 97 -18.95 -1.25 8.48
CA PRO A 97 -20.39 -1.36 8.54
C PRO A 97 -20.93 -0.13 9.29
N LYS A 98 -21.44 0.86 8.56
CA LYS A 98 -22.13 2.00 9.16
C LYS A 98 -23.44 1.42 9.70
N SER A 99 -23.57 1.29 11.02
CA SER A 99 -24.86 0.96 11.63
C SER A 99 -25.87 1.97 11.12
N LEU A 100 -26.99 1.48 10.57
CA LEU A 100 -28.15 2.16 9.97
C LEU A 100 -28.55 3.50 10.63
N SER A 101 -27.72 4.52 10.51
CA SER A 101 -27.94 5.83 11.10
C SER A 101 -27.46 6.87 10.10
N LYS A 102 -28.47 7.44 9.44
CA LYS A 102 -28.48 8.72 8.73
C LYS A 102 -27.82 8.76 7.35
N LYS A 103 -28.72 8.64 6.35
CA LYS A 103 -28.81 9.49 5.16
C LYS A 103 -27.49 9.78 4.44
N ASP A 104 -26.90 8.77 3.81
CA ASP A 104 -26.06 8.99 2.62
C ASP A 104 -26.85 8.52 1.39
N HIS A 105 -26.81 9.30 0.30
CA HIS A 105 -27.57 9.02 -0.92
C HIS A 105 -27.33 7.59 -1.43
N PHE A 106 -28.41 6.81 -1.56
CA PHE A 106 -28.45 5.41 -2.02
C PHE A 106 -27.57 5.12 -3.27
N ARG A 107 -27.36 6.08 -4.16
CA ARG A 107 -26.52 5.92 -5.36
C ARG A 107 -25.01 5.83 -5.08
N ASN A 108 -24.50 6.47 -4.02
CA ASN A 108 -23.10 6.34 -3.62
C ASN A 108 -22.83 5.06 -2.81
N ILE A 109 -23.88 4.50 -2.19
CA ILE A 109 -23.82 3.26 -1.41
C ILE A 109 -23.81 2.04 -2.34
N LEU A 110 -24.51 2.10 -3.48
CA LEU A 110 -24.67 0.98 -4.42
C LEU A 110 -23.48 0.76 -5.39
N SER A 111 -22.57 1.71 -5.55
CA SER A 111 -21.40 1.55 -6.45
C SER A 111 -20.11 1.13 -5.72
N ASN A 112 -20.12 1.16 -4.38
CA ASN A 112 -18.94 0.96 -3.56
C ASN A 112 -19.32 0.15 -2.31
N ASP A 113 -19.37 -1.17 -2.43
CA ASP A 113 -19.06 -2.03 -1.27
C ASP A 113 -17.60 -1.85 -0.79
N GLY A 114 -16.94 -0.76 -1.22
CA GLY A 114 -16.23 0.15 -0.32
C GLY A 114 -14.76 -0.16 -0.16
N LEU A 115 -14.26 -1.13 -0.92
CA LEU A 115 -12.91 -1.59 -0.81
C LEU A 115 -11.97 -0.71 -1.62
N HIS A 116 -11.31 0.19 -0.91
CA HIS A 116 -10.34 1.12 -1.49
C HIS A 116 -8.95 0.70 -1.06
N TYR A 117 -7.95 1.11 -1.83
CA TYR A 117 -6.56 0.99 -1.40
C TYR A 117 -5.93 2.38 -1.46
N HIS A 118 -5.40 2.84 -0.33
CA HIS A 118 -4.71 4.11 -0.28
C HIS A 118 -3.21 3.88 -0.30
N VAL A 119 -2.51 4.64 -1.13
CA VAL A 119 -1.06 4.57 -1.29
C VAL A 119 -0.51 5.97 -1.22
N VAL A 120 0.52 6.20 -0.39
CA VAL A 120 1.41 7.35 -0.55
C VAL A 120 2.47 6.98 -1.58
N SER A 121 2.53 7.76 -2.65
CA SER A 121 3.50 7.65 -3.73
C SER A 121 4.52 8.76 -3.61
N LEU A 122 5.80 8.44 -3.59
CA LEU A 122 6.91 9.38 -3.70
C LEU A 122 7.57 9.19 -5.05
N THR A 123 7.45 10.18 -5.93
CA THR A 123 7.98 10.10 -7.30
C THR A 123 9.17 11.02 -7.48
N PRO A 124 10.30 10.56 -8.04
CA PRO A 124 11.45 11.42 -8.24
C PRO A 124 11.13 12.56 -9.23
N MET A 125 11.62 13.78 -8.95
CA MET A 125 11.42 14.95 -9.82
C MET A 125 12.04 14.76 -11.22
N ARG A 126 13.12 13.98 -11.33
CA ARG A 126 13.72 13.63 -12.63
C ARG A 126 12.91 12.53 -13.32
N ARG A 127 11.81 12.93 -13.95
CA ARG A 127 10.86 12.07 -14.67
C ARG A 127 10.64 12.50 -16.12
N ARG A 128 9.98 11.67 -16.92
CA ARG A 128 9.70 11.92 -18.35
C ARG A 128 8.71 13.05 -18.62
N PHE A 129 7.90 13.41 -17.64
CA PHE A 129 6.91 14.49 -17.71
C PHE A 129 7.27 15.59 -16.68
N PRO A 130 8.37 16.35 -16.90
CA PRO A 130 8.88 17.27 -15.89
C PRO A 130 8.02 18.52 -15.68
N LYS A 131 7.06 18.78 -16.58
CA LYS A 131 6.16 19.95 -16.52
C LYS A 131 4.79 19.64 -15.92
N ALA A 132 4.46 18.36 -15.76
CA ALA A 132 3.20 17.92 -15.18
C ALA A 132 3.47 17.29 -13.81
N THR A 133 2.54 17.50 -12.89
CA THR A 133 2.48 16.77 -11.61
C THR A 133 2.13 15.31 -11.85
N VAL A 134 2.37 14.46 -10.85
CA VAL A 134 1.90 13.06 -10.88
C VAL A 134 0.37 13.01 -10.95
N GLU A 135 -0.31 13.93 -10.27
CA GLU A 135 -1.77 14.05 -10.29
C GLU A 135 -2.32 14.31 -11.69
N GLU A 136 -1.81 15.35 -12.38
CA GLU A 136 -2.20 15.67 -13.75
C GLU A 136 -1.90 14.50 -14.70
N HIS A 137 -0.71 13.91 -14.59
CA HIS A 137 -0.33 12.78 -15.44
C HIS A 137 -1.28 11.59 -15.29
N LEU A 138 -1.66 11.24 -14.06
CA LEU A 138 -2.56 10.12 -13.80
C LEU A 138 -3.98 10.43 -14.26
N PHE A 139 -4.45 11.67 -14.06
CA PHE A 139 -5.76 12.13 -14.53
C PHE A 139 -5.88 12.04 -16.06
N ASP A 140 -4.91 12.61 -16.80
CA ASP A 140 -4.93 12.65 -18.26
C ASP A 140 -4.78 11.27 -18.91
N ASN A 141 -4.17 10.32 -18.19
CA ASN A 141 -3.87 8.98 -18.69
C ASN A 141 -4.70 7.89 -18.01
N GLN A 142 -5.87 8.24 -17.49
CA GLN A 142 -6.66 7.32 -16.67
C GLN A 142 -6.95 5.98 -17.35
N GLY A 143 -7.32 5.99 -18.63
CA GLY A 143 -7.63 4.77 -19.38
C GLY A 143 -6.44 3.81 -19.56
N VAL A 144 -5.22 4.28 -19.32
CA VAL A 144 -4.00 3.45 -19.33
C VAL A 144 -3.81 2.71 -18.01
N TYR A 145 -4.20 3.34 -16.90
CA TYR A 145 -4.01 2.80 -15.56
C TYR A 145 -5.24 2.05 -15.03
N ALA A 146 -6.43 2.50 -15.40
CA ALA A 146 -7.71 1.88 -15.12
C ALA A 146 -8.50 1.71 -16.44
N PRO A 147 -8.13 0.74 -17.28
CA PRO A 147 -8.84 0.50 -18.53
C PRO A 147 -10.32 0.15 -18.30
N PRO A 148 -11.21 0.49 -19.24
CA PRO A 148 -12.61 0.09 -19.15
C PRO A 148 -12.76 -1.43 -18.97
N ASN A 149 -13.73 -1.85 -18.17
CA ASN A 149 -14.05 -3.26 -17.87
C ASN A 149 -12.99 -4.05 -17.08
N GLU A 150 -11.91 -3.40 -16.62
CA GLU A 150 -10.99 -4.01 -15.66
C GLU A 150 -11.51 -3.84 -14.21
N PRO A 151 -11.00 -4.63 -13.24
CA PRO A 151 -11.43 -4.54 -11.85
C PRO A 151 -11.10 -3.21 -11.18
N LEU A 152 -10.04 -2.50 -11.62
CA LEU A 152 -9.78 -1.13 -11.17
C LEU A 152 -10.71 -0.16 -11.88
N LEU A 153 -11.65 0.41 -11.14
CA LEU A 153 -12.60 1.39 -11.68
C LEU A 153 -11.92 2.73 -11.90
N GLN A 154 -11.14 3.17 -10.90
CA GLN A 154 -10.52 4.48 -10.92
C GLN A 154 -9.23 4.47 -10.09
N LEU A 155 -8.18 5.04 -10.65
CA LEU A 155 -7.04 5.56 -9.90
C LEU A 155 -7.24 7.06 -9.70
N HIS A 156 -7.44 7.50 -8.46
CA HIS A 156 -7.49 8.92 -8.12
C HIS A 156 -6.16 9.33 -7.51
N ALA A 157 -5.63 10.48 -7.91
CA ALA A 157 -4.37 11.01 -7.40
C ALA A 157 -4.62 12.41 -6.83
N ARG A 158 -3.91 12.75 -5.76
CA ARG A 158 -3.92 14.09 -5.19
C ARG A 158 -2.53 14.43 -4.67
N SER A 159 -2.01 15.56 -5.10
CA SER A 159 -0.73 16.09 -4.62
C SER A 159 -0.81 16.34 -3.11
N ILE A 160 0.28 16.05 -2.41
CA ILE A 160 0.40 16.29 -0.98
C ILE A 160 1.42 17.41 -0.80
N GLU A 161 1.13 18.37 0.08
CA GLU A 161 2.13 19.35 0.49
C GLU A 161 3.18 18.67 1.38
N GLU A 162 4.46 19.10 1.31
CA GLU A 162 5.56 18.44 2.01
C GLU A 162 5.30 18.28 3.53
N GLU A 163 4.71 19.29 4.15
CA GLU A 163 4.31 19.33 5.56
C GLU A 163 3.18 18.36 5.95
N ASP A 164 2.40 17.89 4.97
CA ASP A 164 1.25 17.01 5.19
C ASP A 164 1.58 15.51 4.95
N VAL A 165 2.83 15.16 4.63
CA VAL A 165 3.23 13.79 4.28
C VAL A 165 2.97 12.79 5.41
N ALA A 166 3.35 13.11 6.65
CA ALA A 166 3.07 12.23 7.79
C ALA A 166 1.56 12.04 8.05
N LYS A 167 0.76 13.08 7.80
CA LYS A 167 -0.70 13.02 7.92
C LYS A 167 -1.31 12.17 6.80
N ALA A 168 -0.85 12.33 5.57
CA ALA A 168 -1.26 11.50 4.44
C ALA A 168 -0.87 10.04 4.63
N THR A 169 0.30 9.76 5.22
CA THR A 169 0.74 8.41 5.58
C THR A 169 -0.18 7.78 6.61
N ARG A 170 -0.50 8.49 7.70
CA ARG A 170 -1.49 8.04 8.69
C ARG A 170 -2.86 7.81 8.07
N TYR A 171 -3.25 8.64 7.10
CA TYR A 171 -4.51 8.47 6.37
C TYR A 171 -4.48 7.20 5.50
N ALA A 172 -3.43 6.99 4.71
CA ALA A 172 -3.29 5.82 3.85
C ALA A 172 -3.18 4.51 4.64
N MET A 173 -2.57 4.56 5.82
CA MET A 173 -2.35 3.42 6.70
C MET A 173 -3.37 3.34 7.85
N LYS A 174 -4.48 4.07 7.75
CA LYS A 174 -5.50 4.19 8.79
C LYS A 174 -6.05 2.83 9.25
N SER A 175 -6.13 1.85 8.38
CA SER A 175 -6.55 0.49 8.74
C SER A 175 -5.52 -0.24 9.62
N LEU A 176 -4.22 -0.01 9.39
CA LEU A 176 -3.14 -0.54 10.21
C LEU A 176 -3.12 0.14 11.58
N ASP A 177 -3.22 1.47 11.61
CA ASP A 177 -3.28 2.28 12.84
C ASP A 177 -4.44 1.84 13.76
N ARG A 178 -5.57 1.44 13.16
CA ARG A 178 -6.76 0.95 13.86
C ARG A 178 -6.73 -0.54 14.22
N ASN A 179 -5.63 -1.25 13.94
CA ASN A 179 -5.48 -2.70 14.14
C ASN A 179 -6.57 -3.54 13.42
N ARG A 180 -7.01 -3.09 12.23
CA ARG A 180 -8.08 -3.74 11.43
C ARG A 180 -7.56 -4.63 10.32
N VAL A 181 -6.27 -4.53 10.06
CA VAL A 181 -5.50 -5.39 9.18
C VAL A 181 -4.23 -5.76 9.93
N GLU A 182 -3.81 -7.02 9.82
CA GLU A 182 -2.53 -7.45 10.38
C GLU A 182 -1.38 -6.71 9.66
N SER A 183 -0.18 -6.70 10.23
CA SER A 183 0.97 -5.99 9.62
C SER A 183 1.33 -6.48 8.21
N GLY A 184 0.91 -7.68 7.81
CA GLY A 184 1.14 -8.29 6.50
C GLY A 184 0.29 -7.73 5.34
N TYR A 185 -0.51 -6.68 5.57
CA TYR A 185 -1.39 -6.07 4.56
C TYR A 185 -0.92 -4.68 4.09
N THR A 186 0.32 -4.32 4.42
CA THR A 186 0.96 -3.12 3.88
C THR A 186 1.73 -3.49 2.63
N LEU A 187 1.36 -2.91 1.49
CA LEU A 187 2.11 -3.06 0.25
C LEU A 187 3.18 -1.97 0.17
N VAL A 188 4.43 -2.38 -0.06
CA VAL A 188 5.56 -1.48 -0.33
C VAL A 188 6.15 -1.84 -1.70
N LEU A 189 6.23 -0.85 -2.59
CA LEU A 189 6.80 -0.98 -3.94
C LEU A 189 7.93 0.04 -4.14
N PRO A 190 9.00 -0.29 -4.89
CA PRO A 190 9.16 -1.50 -5.71
C PRO A 190 9.40 -2.76 -4.86
N LEU A 191 8.81 -3.88 -5.30
CA LEU A 191 9.13 -5.19 -4.73
C LEU A 191 10.59 -5.55 -4.99
N SER A 192 11.24 -6.17 -4.01
CA SER A 192 12.51 -6.85 -4.20
C SER A 192 12.37 -8.04 -5.17
N SER A 193 13.48 -8.46 -5.79
CA SER A 193 13.47 -9.62 -6.69
C SER A 193 12.98 -10.90 -6.02
N SER A 194 13.25 -11.07 -4.72
CA SER A 194 12.75 -12.18 -3.91
C SER A 194 11.24 -12.14 -3.70
N GLU A 195 10.66 -10.96 -3.50
CA GLU A 195 9.21 -10.80 -3.33
C GLU A 195 8.47 -11.05 -4.64
N VAL A 196 9.02 -10.60 -5.78
CA VAL A 196 8.46 -10.90 -7.10
C VAL A 196 8.41 -12.42 -7.34
N SER A 197 9.46 -13.17 -6.99
CA SER A 197 9.45 -14.63 -7.08
C SER A 197 8.39 -15.26 -6.16
N TYR A 198 8.28 -14.80 -4.92
CA TYR A 198 7.26 -15.28 -3.96
C TYR A 198 5.84 -15.06 -4.48
N TRP A 199 5.52 -13.86 -4.98
CA TRP A 199 4.19 -13.55 -5.50
C TRP A 199 3.85 -14.30 -6.78
N ASN A 200 4.82 -14.48 -7.68
CA ASN A 200 4.63 -15.31 -8.87
C ASN A 200 4.33 -16.76 -8.49
N GLU A 201 5.01 -17.32 -7.49
CA GLU A 201 4.73 -18.67 -6.99
C GLU A 201 3.34 -18.74 -6.33
N LYS A 202 2.97 -17.75 -5.52
CA LYS A 202 1.67 -17.69 -4.82
C LYS A 202 0.47 -17.51 -5.77
N LEU A 203 0.62 -16.72 -6.83
CA LEU A 203 -0.44 -16.43 -7.82
C LEU A 203 -0.61 -17.53 -8.87
N THR A 204 0.44 -18.31 -9.16
CA THR A 204 0.38 -19.42 -10.13
C THR A 204 -0.07 -20.75 -9.52
N MET A 205 -0.19 -20.82 -8.19
CA MET A 205 -0.61 -22.04 -7.50
C MET A 205 -2.12 -22.29 -7.56
N LYS A 206 -2.54 -23.24 -8.43
CA LYS A 206 -3.83 -23.92 -8.28
C LYS A 206 -3.78 -24.85 -7.04
N PRO A 207 -4.84 -24.92 -6.22
CA PRO A 207 -4.89 -25.88 -5.12
C PRO A 207 -4.71 -27.31 -5.67
N GLY A 208 -3.62 -27.99 -5.28
CA GLY A 208 -3.35 -29.39 -5.66
C GLY A 208 -2.09 -29.64 -6.50
N MET A 209 -1.38 -28.61 -6.98
CA MET A 209 -0.15 -28.78 -7.80
C MET A 209 1.17 -28.54 -7.04
N MET A 210 1.19 -28.73 -5.72
CA MET A 210 2.40 -28.49 -4.93
C MET A 210 3.34 -29.70 -4.97
N ASN A 211 4.59 -29.52 -5.46
CA ASN A 211 5.62 -30.53 -5.25
C ASN A 211 6.27 -30.39 -3.85
N ARG A 212 6.91 -31.47 -3.36
CA ARG A 212 7.48 -31.54 -1.99
C ARG A 212 8.54 -30.48 -1.70
N LYS A 213 9.26 -29.97 -2.71
CA LYS A 213 10.30 -28.95 -2.54
C LYS A 213 9.66 -27.56 -2.36
N GLN A 214 8.61 -27.28 -3.11
CA GLN A 214 7.82 -26.03 -3.05
C GLN A 214 6.99 -25.95 -1.77
N ALA A 215 6.33 -27.04 -1.38
CA ALA A 215 5.61 -27.13 -0.11
C ALA A 215 6.52 -26.85 1.10
N ARG A 216 7.81 -27.18 0.98
CA ARG A 216 8.80 -26.97 2.05
C ARG A 216 9.28 -25.52 2.13
N ILE A 217 9.28 -24.76 1.03
CA ILE A 217 9.62 -23.32 1.02
C ILE A 217 8.46 -22.52 1.60
N VAL A 218 7.23 -22.74 1.10
CA VAL A 218 6.03 -22.06 1.61
C VAL A 218 5.84 -22.35 3.10
N ARG A 219 5.95 -23.61 3.53
CA ARG A 219 5.85 -23.97 4.95
C ARG A 219 6.94 -23.34 5.80
N ARG A 220 8.15 -23.11 5.26
CA ARG A 220 9.26 -22.50 6.00
C ARG A 220 9.09 -20.98 6.13
N GLU A 221 8.54 -20.32 5.12
CA GLU A 221 8.19 -18.90 5.19
C GLU A 221 6.95 -18.67 6.07
N ASP A 222 5.90 -19.50 5.95
CA ASP A 222 4.74 -19.47 6.85
C ASP A 222 5.14 -19.71 8.32
N LEU A 223 6.08 -20.62 8.58
CA LEU A 223 6.60 -20.87 9.93
C LEU A 223 7.45 -19.71 10.46
N LYS A 224 8.22 -19.03 9.60
CA LYS A 224 8.93 -17.80 9.97
C LYS A 224 7.96 -16.66 10.26
N GLU A 225 6.88 -16.57 9.49
CA GLU A 225 5.82 -15.58 9.68
C GLU A 225 5.05 -15.85 10.99
N GLN A 226 4.68 -17.12 11.26
CA GLN A 226 4.06 -17.53 12.53
C GLN A 226 4.98 -17.31 13.75
N SER A 227 6.28 -17.57 13.60
CA SER A 227 7.28 -17.32 14.63
C SER A 227 7.49 -15.83 14.89
N ARG A 228 7.47 -14.98 13.85
CA ARG A 228 7.52 -13.51 13.98
C ARG A 228 6.25 -12.95 14.63
N LEU A 229 5.13 -13.64 14.50
CA LEU A 229 3.82 -13.28 15.06
C LEU A 229 3.57 -13.81 16.47
N GLY A 230 4.54 -14.50 17.10
CA GLY A 230 4.41 -15.04 18.45
C GLY A 230 3.29 -16.08 18.61
N ARG A 231 2.81 -16.67 17.51
CA ARG A 231 1.76 -17.70 17.55
C ARG A 231 2.41 -19.06 17.84
N PRO A 232 1.84 -19.88 18.74
CA PRO A 232 2.38 -21.21 19.01
C PRO A 232 2.28 -22.06 17.74
N VAL A 233 3.43 -22.52 17.26
CA VAL A 233 3.53 -23.44 16.11
C VAL A 233 2.85 -24.75 16.52
N ARG A 234 1.70 -25.04 15.94
CA ARG A 234 1.07 -26.36 16.12
C ARG A 234 1.84 -27.38 15.31
N SER A 235 2.58 -28.24 16.01
CA SER A 235 3.17 -29.45 15.44
C SER A 235 2.04 -30.45 15.13
N ASN A 236 1.91 -30.82 13.87
CA ASN A 236 1.29 -32.09 13.47
C ASN A 236 2.39 -33.15 13.41
#